data_AF-A0A0K2V427-F1
#
_entry.id   AF-A0A0K2V427-F1
#
_cell.length_a   1.000
_cell.length_b   1.000
_cell.length_c   1.000
_cell.angle_alpha   90.00
_cell.angle_beta   90.00
_cell.angle_gamma   90.00
#
_symmetry.space_group_name_H-M   'P 1'
#
loop_
_entity.id
_entity.type
_entity.pdbx_description
1 polymer ?
#
loop_
_entity_poly.entity_id
_entity_poly.type
_entity_poly.pdbx_seq_one_letter_code
_entity_poly.pdbx_strand_id
1 'polypeptide(L)'
;FNHNRLFIFNRAKSKNGGRMLREKLDKIGMSLPAGRRKAANVTLLTSLVEGEAIHMARDFGYSCETEFPARQIAEYFCNQQQHSTTDASELYRRKDLILAAKVITKELMDLLNQDRSPLCNTRPQVILDSSIQRHLTHFSLITHGFGSPAIVAALSAVQNYLNESLKYIEKSYPMNGHLSSGGQLEGAPSHHSTNNNSSSSNSTNNNNSSSVNSSLDTKPIHLDQKNF
;
A
#
# COMPACT_ATOMS: atom_id res chain seq x y z
N PHE A 1 -18.73 -7.79 24.26
CA PHE A 1 -19.97 -7.17 23.75
C PHE A 1 -20.24 -7.35 22.24
N ASN A 2 -19.48 -8.15 21.47
CA ASN A 2 -19.66 -8.29 20.01
C ASN A 2 -19.85 -9.73 19.50
N HIS A 3 -20.38 -10.66 20.31
CA HIS A 3 -20.58 -12.05 19.86
C HIS A 3 -22.00 -12.34 19.34
N ASN A 4 -22.96 -11.43 19.54
CA ASN A 4 -24.36 -11.67 19.19
C ASN A 4 -24.81 -11.04 17.86
N ARG A 5 -24.08 -10.07 17.29
CA ARG A 5 -24.56 -9.37 16.09
C ARG A 5 -24.52 -10.23 14.83
N LEU A 6 -23.44 -10.98 14.63
CA LEU A 6 -23.29 -11.88 13.47
C LEU A 6 -24.26 -13.09 13.55
N PHE A 7 -24.60 -13.53 14.76
CA PHE A 7 -25.53 -14.64 14.98
C PHE A 7 -27.00 -14.25 14.74
N ILE A 8 -27.38 -13.00 15.03
CA ILE A 8 -28.74 -12.49 14.84
C ILE A 8 -29.10 -12.36 13.35
N PHE A 9 -28.17 -11.91 12.49
CA PHE A 9 -28.43 -11.81 11.03
C PHE A 9 -28.56 -13.17 10.33
N ASN A 10 -27.92 -14.21 10.84
CA ASN A 10 -28.06 -15.57 10.31
C ASN A 10 -29.38 -16.26 10.72
N ARG A 11 -30.12 -15.71 11.70
CA ARG A 11 -31.33 -16.29 12.28
C ARG A 11 -32.62 -15.68 11.74
N ALA A 12 -32.65 -15.32 10.45
CA ALA A 12 -33.85 -14.81 9.78
C ALA A 12 -34.10 -15.43 8.39
N LYS A 13 -33.65 -16.68 8.15
CA LYS A 13 -34.09 -17.43 6.97
C LYS A 13 -35.45 -18.07 7.23
N SER A 14 -36.46 -17.68 6.43
CA SER A 14 -37.75 -18.38 6.40
C SER A 14 -37.53 -19.86 6.07
N LYS A 15 -38.08 -20.75 6.91
CA LYS A 15 -37.98 -22.22 6.83
C LYS A 15 -38.32 -22.77 5.43
N ASN A 16 -39.15 -22.07 4.66
CA ASN A 16 -39.60 -22.49 3.34
C ASN A 16 -39.20 -21.52 2.21
N GLY A 17 -38.42 -20.46 2.51
CA GLY A 17 -38.10 -19.41 1.54
C GLY A 17 -37.45 -19.94 0.26
N GLY A 18 -36.52 -20.89 0.39
CA GLY A 18 -35.85 -21.50 -0.77
C GLY A 18 -36.79 -22.33 -1.66
N ARG A 19 -37.81 -22.98 -1.08
CA ARG A 19 -38.79 -23.77 -1.85
C ARG A 19 -39.75 -22.86 -2.62
N MET A 20 -40.33 -21.85 -1.95
CA MET A 20 -41.23 -20.90 -2.60
C MET A 20 -40.54 -20.09 -3.70
N LEU A 21 -39.25 -19.76 -3.52
CA LEU A 21 -38.48 -19.07 -4.54
C LEU A 21 -38.31 -19.92 -5.81
N ARG A 22 -38.02 -21.23 -5.66
CA ARG A 22 -37.95 -22.17 -6.79
C ARG A 22 -39.29 -22.28 -7.50
N GLU A 23 -40.38 -22.49 -6.76
CA GLU A 23 -41.73 -22.59 -7.32
C GLU A 23 -42.16 -21.31 -8.07
N LYS A 24 -41.76 -20.11 -7.62
CA LYS A 24 -42.01 -18.86 -8.34
C LYS A 24 -41.16 -18.69 -9.59
N LEU A 25 -39.89 -19.11 -9.56
CA LEU A 25 -38.99 -19.01 -10.71
C LEU A 25 -39.32 -20.04 -11.79
N ASP A 26 -39.75 -21.25 -11.39
CA ASP A 26 -40.23 -22.29 -12.32
C ASP A 26 -41.45 -21.80 -13.11
N LYS A 27 -42.34 -21.01 -12.48
CA LYS A 27 -43.49 -20.38 -13.17
C LYS A 27 -43.07 -19.31 -14.20
N ILE A 28 -41.88 -18.75 -14.07
CA ILE A 28 -41.30 -17.76 -15.00
C ILE A 28 -40.39 -18.48 -16.04
N GLY A 29 -40.31 -19.82 -16.01
CA GLY A 29 -39.48 -20.61 -16.90
C GLY A 29 -37.99 -20.68 -16.50
N MET A 30 -37.66 -20.28 -15.26
CA MET A 30 -36.29 -20.31 -14.73
C MET A 30 -36.15 -21.43 -13.69
N SER A 31 -35.47 -22.52 -14.05
CA SER A 31 -35.19 -23.60 -13.10
C SER A 31 -33.95 -23.31 -12.26
N LEU A 32 -34.10 -23.27 -10.93
CA LEU A 32 -32.96 -23.24 -10.01
C LEU A 32 -32.71 -24.62 -9.38
N PRO A 33 -31.53 -25.24 -9.59
CA PRO A 33 -31.21 -26.54 -9.03
C PRO A 33 -31.15 -26.50 -7.49
N ALA A 34 -31.62 -27.56 -6.84
CA ALA A 34 -31.59 -27.69 -5.39
C ALA A 34 -30.16 -27.95 -4.88
N GLY A 35 -29.74 -27.25 -3.82
CA GLY A 35 -28.44 -27.44 -3.17
C GLY A 35 -27.70 -26.13 -2.88
N ARG A 36 -26.57 -26.23 -2.16
CA ARG A 36 -25.71 -25.09 -1.84
C ARG A 36 -24.57 -25.01 -2.87
N ARG A 37 -24.73 -24.18 -3.90
CA ARG A 37 -23.60 -23.81 -4.77
C ARG A 37 -22.80 -22.71 -4.08
N LYS A 38 -21.59 -23.01 -3.62
CA LYS A 38 -20.65 -21.97 -3.17
C LYS A 38 -19.70 -21.65 -4.32
N ALA A 39 -19.67 -20.39 -4.73
CA ALA A 39 -18.70 -19.90 -5.72
C ALA A 39 -17.35 -19.50 -5.07
N ALA A 40 -17.30 -19.39 -3.75
CA ALA A 40 -16.13 -18.98 -2.99
C ALA A 40 -16.02 -19.76 -1.67
N ASN A 41 -14.79 -19.84 -1.15
CA ASN A 41 -14.53 -20.37 0.19
C ASN A 41 -15.29 -19.54 1.24
N VAL A 42 -15.76 -20.21 2.30
CA VAL A 42 -16.45 -19.50 3.38
C VAL A 42 -15.40 -18.76 4.20
N THR A 43 -15.52 -17.44 4.24
CA THR A 43 -14.71 -16.55 5.05
C THR A 43 -15.62 -15.61 5.84
N LEU A 44 -15.08 -14.87 6.81
CA LEU A 44 -15.86 -13.82 7.49
C LEU A 44 -16.35 -12.75 6.50
N LEU A 45 -15.62 -12.48 5.42
CA LEU A 45 -16.06 -11.56 4.37
C LEU A 45 -17.37 -12.04 3.71
N THR A 46 -17.52 -13.36 3.49
CA THR A 46 -18.76 -13.92 2.94
C THR A 46 -19.98 -13.81 3.87
N SER A 47 -19.77 -13.42 5.14
CA SER A 47 -20.86 -13.17 6.10
C SER A 47 -21.39 -11.74 6.07
N LEU A 48 -20.64 -10.81 5.47
CA LEU A 48 -21.01 -9.40 5.39
C LEU A 48 -21.98 -9.17 4.24
N VAL A 49 -22.95 -8.28 4.46
CA VAL A 49 -23.66 -7.67 3.33
C VAL A 49 -22.81 -6.54 2.74
N GLU A 50 -23.02 -6.23 1.47
CA GLU A 50 -22.22 -5.21 0.76
C GLU A 50 -22.22 -3.85 1.47
N GLY A 51 -23.36 -3.42 2.01
CA GLY A 51 -23.44 -2.18 2.79
C GLY A 51 -22.62 -2.22 4.09
N GLU A 52 -22.50 -3.36 4.76
CA GLU A 52 -21.68 -3.50 5.97
C GLU A 52 -20.19 -3.46 5.62
N ALA A 53 -19.78 -4.15 4.55
CA ALA A 53 -18.40 -4.17 4.09
C ALA A 53 -17.91 -2.77 3.67
N ILE A 54 -18.75 -1.99 2.99
CA ILE A 54 -18.45 -0.59 2.63
C ILE A 54 -18.28 0.27 3.89
N HIS A 55 -19.19 0.17 4.86
CA HIS A 55 -19.06 0.92 6.12
C HIS A 55 -17.81 0.51 6.89
N MET A 56 -17.51 -0.78 6.97
CA MET A 56 -16.27 -1.27 7.58
C MET A 56 -15.03 -0.69 6.91
N ALA A 57 -15.02 -0.54 5.58
CA ALA A 57 -13.88 0.00 4.86
C ALA A 57 -13.63 1.47 5.24
N ARG A 58 -14.71 2.25 5.36
CA ARG A 58 -14.67 3.64 5.82
C ARG A 58 -14.21 3.74 7.27
N ASP A 59 -14.77 2.93 8.16
CA ASP A 59 -14.43 2.94 9.59
C ASP A 59 -12.97 2.49 9.81
N PHE A 60 -12.50 1.53 9.02
CA PHE A 60 -11.09 1.13 8.99
C PHE A 60 -10.19 2.27 8.50
N GLY A 61 -10.58 2.96 7.43
CA GLY A 61 -9.88 4.14 6.92
C GLY A 61 -9.73 5.24 7.97
N TYR A 62 -10.82 5.57 8.67
CA TYR A 62 -10.79 6.51 9.78
C TYR A 62 -9.86 6.05 10.90
N SER A 63 -9.93 4.77 11.28
CA SER A 63 -9.05 4.19 12.31
C SER A 63 -7.57 4.25 11.92
N CYS A 64 -7.26 4.03 10.64
CA CYS A 64 -5.91 4.17 10.09
C CYS A 64 -5.39 5.62 10.14
N GLU A 65 -6.29 6.60 10.08
CA GLU A 65 -5.91 8.02 10.13
C GLU A 65 -5.78 8.54 11.57
N THR A 66 -6.68 8.15 12.48
CA THR A 66 -6.73 8.71 13.83
C THR A 66 -6.00 7.88 14.88
N GLU A 67 -6.07 6.55 14.80
CA GLU A 67 -5.58 5.65 15.85
C GLU A 67 -4.20 5.07 15.54
N PHE A 68 -3.77 5.07 14.27
CA PHE A 68 -2.50 4.47 13.88
C PHE A 68 -1.31 5.31 14.40
N PRO A 69 -0.41 4.74 15.23
CA PRO A 69 0.65 5.50 15.90
C PRO A 69 1.88 5.70 15.00
N ALA A 70 1.67 6.28 13.81
CA ALA A 70 2.70 6.48 12.79
C ALA A 70 3.95 7.20 13.34
N ARG A 71 3.72 8.25 14.14
CA ARG A 71 4.79 9.07 14.72
C ARG A 71 5.63 8.30 15.71
N GLN A 72 4.99 7.61 16.65
CA GLN A 72 5.67 6.86 17.70
C GLN A 72 6.48 5.71 17.11
N ILE A 73 5.94 5.04 16.09
CA ILE A 73 6.66 3.99 15.36
C ILE A 73 7.89 4.58 14.64
N ALA A 74 7.73 5.71 13.95
CA ALA A 74 8.85 6.39 13.28
C ALA A 74 9.95 6.80 14.26
N GLU A 75 9.59 7.45 15.36
CA GLU A 75 10.54 7.85 16.42
C GLU A 75 11.28 6.63 16.99
N TYR A 76 10.58 5.53 17.26
CA TYR A 76 11.20 4.30 17.77
C TYR A 76 12.25 3.73 16.81
N PHE A 77 11.91 3.57 15.53
CA PHE A 77 12.85 3.02 14.54
C PHE A 77 14.02 3.97 14.26
N CYS A 78 13.76 5.26 14.16
CA CYS A 78 14.83 6.24 13.92
C CYS A 78 15.79 6.34 15.11
N ASN A 79 15.29 6.30 16.35
CA ASN A 79 16.14 6.25 17.55
C ASN A 79 17.02 5.00 17.58
N GLN A 80 16.45 3.82 17.28
CA GLN A 80 17.23 2.58 17.20
C GLN A 80 18.33 2.67 16.14
N GLN A 81 18.02 3.25 14.99
CA GLN A 81 18.98 3.38 13.91
C GLN A 81 20.08 4.38 14.19
N GLN A 82 19.78 5.50 14.85
CA GLN A 82 20.80 6.48 15.24
C GLN A 82 21.91 5.87 16.12
N HIS A 83 21.57 4.89 16.96
CA HIS A 83 22.57 4.14 17.73
C HIS A 83 23.46 3.23 16.88
N SER A 84 23.00 2.82 15.70
CA SER A 84 23.72 1.93 14.78
C SER A 84 24.40 2.65 13.61
N THR A 85 23.94 3.85 13.24
CA THR A 85 24.41 4.58 12.06
C THR A 85 25.03 5.91 12.47
N THR A 86 26.36 5.91 12.67
CA THR A 86 27.15 7.13 12.94
C THR A 86 27.47 7.90 11.65
N ASP A 87 27.36 7.25 10.49
CA ASP A 87 27.78 7.81 9.20
C ASP A 87 26.67 8.55 8.47
N ALA A 88 26.96 9.78 8.05
CA ALA A 88 26.03 10.65 7.31
C ALA A 88 25.60 10.05 5.97
N SER A 89 26.46 9.28 5.29
CA SER A 89 26.17 8.64 4.00
C SER A 89 25.01 7.63 4.07
N GLU A 90 24.92 6.88 5.17
CA GLU A 90 23.88 5.88 5.38
C GLU A 90 22.50 6.52 5.62
N LEU A 91 22.48 7.70 6.26
CA LEU A 91 21.26 8.49 6.45
C LEU A 91 20.74 9.05 5.13
N TYR A 92 21.64 9.55 4.25
CA TYR A 92 21.25 9.99 2.90
C TYR A 92 20.66 8.84 2.08
N ARG A 93 21.34 7.68 2.08
CA ARG A 93 20.83 6.47 1.41
C ARG A 93 19.46 6.07 1.95
N ARG A 94 19.25 6.18 3.26
CA ARG A 94 17.95 5.89 3.88
C ARG A 94 16.87 6.88 3.48
N LYS A 95 17.19 8.18 3.40
CA LYS A 95 16.26 9.21 2.92
C LYS A 95 15.78 8.87 1.51
N ASP A 96 16.69 8.49 0.62
CA ASP A 96 16.36 8.10 -0.76
C ASP A 96 15.46 6.86 -0.81
N LEU A 97 15.73 5.85 0.01
CA LEU A 97 14.87 4.66 0.12
C LEU A 97 13.46 4.99 0.60
N ILE A 98 13.33 5.91 1.57
CA ILE A 98 12.02 6.34 2.07
C ILE A 98 11.26 7.09 0.96
N LEU A 99 11.92 7.98 0.22
CA LEU A 99 11.32 8.68 -0.90
C LEU A 99 10.86 7.72 -2.01
N ALA A 100 11.70 6.74 -2.37
CA ALA A 100 11.34 5.71 -3.34
C ALA A 100 10.11 4.89 -2.89
N ALA A 101 10.07 4.47 -1.62
CA ALA A 101 8.93 3.75 -1.06
C ALA A 101 7.63 4.58 -1.11
N LYS A 102 7.71 5.89 -0.85
CA LYS A 102 6.55 6.80 -0.97
C LYS A 102 6.02 6.86 -2.40
N VAL A 103 6.88 6.87 -3.42
CA VAL A 103 6.44 6.90 -4.82
C VAL A 103 5.71 5.60 -5.17
N ILE A 104 6.32 4.45 -4.92
CA ILE A 104 5.74 3.14 -5.26
C ILE A 104 4.39 2.92 -4.57
N THR A 105 4.30 3.25 -3.28
CA THR A 105 3.04 3.10 -2.54
C THR A 105 1.97 4.06 -3.06
N LYS A 106 2.33 5.27 -3.48
CA LYS A 106 1.38 6.23 -4.06
C LYS A 106 0.86 5.79 -5.43
N GLU A 107 1.71 5.23 -6.30
CA GLU A 107 1.31 4.70 -7.60
C GLU A 107 0.24 3.60 -7.45
N LEU A 108 0.44 2.68 -6.50
CA LEU A 108 -0.55 1.63 -6.22
C LEU A 108 -1.87 2.21 -5.69
N MET A 109 -1.80 3.19 -4.78
CA MET A 109 -3.00 3.88 -4.29
C MET A 109 -3.77 4.55 -5.42
N ASP A 110 -3.08 5.20 -6.36
CA ASP A 110 -3.69 5.90 -7.48
C ASP A 110 -4.36 4.96 -8.47
N LEU A 111 -3.77 3.79 -8.71
CA LEU A 111 -4.41 2.74 -9.49
C LEU A 111 -5.67 2.20 -8.79
N LEU A 112 -5.60 1.92 -7.49
CA LEU A 112 -6.74 1.41 -6.72
C LEU A 112 -7.88 2.44 -6.61
N ASN A 113 -7.55 3.74 -6.53
CA ASN A 113 -8.55 4.82 -6.55
C ASN A 113 -9.24 4.99 -7.92
N GLN A 114 -8.66 4.44 -8.98
CA GLN A 114 -9.27 4.38 -10.31
C GLN A 114 -10.12 3.13 -10.51
N ASP A 115 -10.19 2.22 -9.53
CA ASP A 115 -11.07 1.06 -9.60
C ASP A 115 -12.53 1.52 -9.78
N ARG A 116 -13.16 1.06 -10.86
CA ARG A 116 -14.57 1.30 -11.18
C ARG A 116 -15.36 -0.01 -11.18
N SER A 117 -14.99 -0.92 -10.29
CA SER A 117 -15.74 -2.14 -10.07
C SER A 117 -17.18 -1.80 -9.67
N PRO A 118 -18.19 -2.44 -10.28
CA PRO A 118 -19.58 -2.21 -9.93
C PRO A 118 -19.80 -2.65 -8.49
N LEU A 119 -20.18 -1.69 -7.64
CA LEU A 119 -20.56 -1.91 -6.24
C LEU A 119 -22.02 -1.51 -6.08
N CYS A 120 -22.77 -2.28 -5.31
CA CYS A 120 -24.20 -2.17 -5.09
C CYS A 120 -24.93 -2.13 -6.45
N ASN A 121 -25.76 -1.10 -6.65
CA ASN A 121 -26.48 -0.87 -7.90
C ASN A 121 -25.77 0.15 -8.82
N THR A 122 -24.52 0.52 -8.49
CA THR A 122 -23.75 1.49 -9.30
C THR A 122 -22.98 0.77 -10.39
N ARG A 123 -22.96 1.37 -11.59
CA ARG A 123 -22.22 0.88 -12.76
C ARG A 123 -21.41 2.04 -13.35
N PRO A 124 -20.34 2.45 -12.68
CA PRO A 124 -19.50 3.52 -13.20
C PRO A 124 -18.87 3.11 -14.54
N GLN A 125 -18.59 4.10 -15.39
CA GLN A 125 -17.87 3.86 -16.64
C GLN A 125 -16.45 3.38 -16.33
N VAL A 126 -16.05 2.29 -16.96
CA VAL A 126 -14.72 1.69 -16.76
C VAL A 126 -13.67 2.60 -17.40
N ILE A 127 -12.64 2.94 -16.62
CA ILE A 127 -11.53 3.83 -17.04
C ILE A 127 -10.23 3.03 -17.19
N LEU A 128 -10.05 1.98 -16.38
CA LEU A 128 -8.90 1.09 -16.43
C LEU A 128 -8.97 0.11 -17.60
N ASP A 129 -7.81 -0.41 -18.01
CA ASP A 129 -7.76 -1.48 -18.98
C ASP A 129 -8.56 -2.71 -18.51
N SER A 130 -9.22 -3.36 -19.46
CA SER A 130 -10.11 -4.50 -19.26
C SER A 130 -9.43 -5.67 -18.55
N SER A 131 -8.13 -5.87 -18.75
CA SER A 131 -7.36 -6.93 -18.10
C SER A 131 -7.24 -6.68 -16.59
N ILE A 132 -6.92 -5.45 -16.17
CA ILE A 132 -6.78 -5.08 -14.76
C ILE A 132 -8.14 -4.94 -14.10
N GLN A 133 -9.10 -4.26 -14.76
CA GLN A 133 -10.43 -4.05 -14.19
C GLN A 133 -11.14 -5.36 -13.86
N ARG A 134 -10.97 -6.41 -14.68
CA ARG A 134 -11.53 -7.74 -14.40
C ARG A 134 -11.04 -8.32 -13.07
N HIS A 135 -9.73 -8.21 -12.80
CA HIS A 135 -9.14 -8.74 -11.56
C HIS A 135 -9.59 -7.92 -10.34
N LEU A 136 -9.61 -6.59 -10.47
CA LEU A 136 -10.12 -5.70 -9.42
C LEU A 136 -11.60 -5.93 -9.13
N THR A 137 -12.41 -6.18 -10.16
CA THR A 137 -13.83 -6.51 -9.99
C THR A 137 -14.03 -7.84 -9.31
N HIS A 138 -13.26 -8.87 -9.66
CA HIS A 138 -13.30 -10.14 -8.94
C HIS A 138 -12.94 -9.96 -7.46
N PHE A 139 -11.90 -9.20 -7.17
CA PHE A 139 -11.50 -8.87 -5.80
C PHE A 139 -12.58 -8.08 -5.04
N SER A 140 -13.17 -7.07 -5.67
CA SER A 140 -14.27 -6.27 -5.12
C SER A 140 -15.50 -7.14 -4.83
N LEU A 141 -15.86 -8.08 -5.70
CA LEU A 141 -16.99 -8.98 -5.50
C LEU A 141 -16.77 -9.94 -4.32
N ILE A 142 -15.57 -10.49 -4.16
CA ILE A 142 -15.26 -11.40 -3.04
C ILE A 142 -15.16 -10.65 -1.71
N THR A 143 -14.68 -9.41 -1.74
CA THR A 143 -14.52 -8.57 -0.54
C THR A 143 -15.72 -7.69 -0.24
N HIS A 144 -16.79 -7.76 -1.05
CA HIS A 144 -17.97 -6.91 -0.92
C HIS A 144 -17.64 -5.41 -0.95
N GLY A 145 -16.64 -5.01 -1.74
CA GLY A 145 -16.19 -3.62 -1.86
C GLY A 145 -15.31 -3.11 -0.72
N PHE A 146 -15.01 -3.94 0.28
CA PHE A 146 -14.10 -3.57 1.37
C PHE A 146 -12.63 -3.50 0.92
N GLY A 147 -12.21 -4.42 0.04
CA GLY A 147 -10.80 -4.71 -0.22
C GLY A 147 -9.98 -3.53 -0.72
N SER A 148 -10.35 -2.96 -1.88
CA SER A 148 -9.57 -1.88 -2.51
C SER A 148 -9.46 -0.65 -1.60
N PRO A 149 -10.56 -0.13 -1.00
CA PRO A 149 -10.47 0.99 -0.06
C PRO A 149 -9.66 0.68 1.20
N ALA A 150 -9.73 -0.55 1.72
CA ALA A 150 -8.92 -0.95 2.89
C ALA A 150 -7.42 -0.96 2.58
N ILE A 151 -7.02 -1.44 1.40
CA ILE A 151 -5.62 -1.39 0.98
C ILE A 151 -5.16 0.06 0.83
N VAL A 152 -5.97 0.92 0.21
CA VAL A 152 -5.66 2.36 0.09
C VAL A 152 -5.50 3.01 1.47
N ALA A 153 -6.40 2.73 2.41
CA ALA A 153 -6.30 3.23 3.78
C ALA A 153 -5.02 2.77 4.50
N ALA A 154 -4.67 1.48 4.37
CA ALA A 154 -3.45 0.95 4.95
C ALA A 154 -2.19 1.60 4.34
N LEU A 155 -2.18 1.82 3.03
CA LEU A 155 -1.09 2.51 2.34
C LEU A 155 -1.01 3.99 2.75
N SER A 156 -2.15 4.66 2.99
CA SER A 156 -2.17 6.01 3.56
C SER A 156 -1.52 6.06 4.96
N ALA A 157 -1.80 5.07 5.82
CA ALA A 157 -1.16 4.97 7.12
C ALA A 157 0.37 4.76 7.00
N VAL A 158 0.80 3.94 6.03
CA VAL A 158 2.22 3.76 5.71
C VAL A 158 2.83 5.08 5.20
N GLN A 159 2.15 5.82 4.33
CA GLN A 159 2.60 7.14 3.86
C GLN A 159 2.81 8.11 5.03
N ASN A 160 1.89 8.13 5.99
CA ASN A 160 2.03 8.95 7.20
C ASN A 160 3.26 8.56 8.02
N TYR A 161 3.49 7.27 8.23
CA TYR A 161 4.72 6.78 8.87
C TYR A 161 6.00 7.19 8.12
N LEU A 162 6.03 7.06 6.78
CA LEU A 162 7.17 7.46 5.97
C LEU A 162 7.42 8.98 6.05
N ASN A 163 6.35 9.79 6.11
CA ASN A 163 6.45 11.23 6.33
C ASN A 163 7.06 11.58 7.69
N GLU A 164 6.59 10.95 8.78
CA GLU A 164 7.16 11.16 10.12
C GLU A 164 8.63 10.72 10.20
N SER A 165 8.98 9.62 9.52
CA SER A 165 10.38 9.15 9.42
C SER A 165 11.28 10.17 8.72
N LEU A 166 10.80 10.82 7.65
CA LEU A 166 11.55 11.89 6.96
C LEU A 166 11.75 13.10 7.86
N LYS A 167 10.71 13.54 8.57
CA LYS A 167 10.80 14.67 9.52
C LYS A 167 11.87 14.42 10.59
N TYR A 168 11.97 13.17 11.06
CA TYR A 168 12.99 12.80 12.04
C TYR A 168 14.40 12.90 11.46
N ILE A 169 14.64 12.33 10.26
CA ILE A 169 15.96 12.38 9.60
C ILE A 169 16.40 13.84 9.36
N GLU A 170 15.48 14.71 8.95
CA GLU A 170 15.76 16.15 8.73
C GLU A 170 16.05 16.89 10.03
N LYS A 171 15.44 16.48 11.15
CA LYS A 171 15.70 17.06 12.47
C LYS A 171 17.05 16.61 13.07
N SER A 172 17.45 15.37 12.82
CA SER A 172 18.74 14.83 13.31
C SER A 172 19.95 15.49 12.65
N TYR A 173 19.79 16.07 11.47
CA TYR A 173 20.81 16.88 10.78
C TYR A 173 20.17 18.13 10.15
N PRO A 174 20.03 19.25 10.89
CA PRO A 174 19.83 20.52 10.23
C PRO A 174 21.01 20.71 9.27
N MET A 175 20.71 20.88 7.98
CA MET A 175 21.70 21.23 6.98
C MET A 175 22.52 22.40 7.53
N ASN A 176 23.79 22.17 7.84
CA ASN A 176 24.71 23.15 8.40
C ASN A 176 25.14 24.13 7.29
N GLY A 177 24.16 24.84 6.74
CA GLY A 177 24.27 25.80 5.65
C GLY A 177 24.06 27.23 6.15
N HIS A 178 24.83 27.66 7.15
CA HIS A 178 25.13 29.08 7.33
C HIS A 178 26.63 29.21 7.56
N LEU A 179 27.38 29.07 6.48
CA LEU A 179 28.73 29.63 6.41
C LEU A 179 28.57 31.15 6.49
N SER A 180 29.05 31.71 7.59
CA SER A 180 29.24 33.12 7.83
C SER A 180 29.91 33.78 6.62
N SER A 181 29.20 34.62 5.88
CA SER A 181 29.78 35.60 4.98
C SER A 181 29.66 36.97 5.63
N GLY A 182 30.56 37.24 6.58
CA GLY A 182 30.84 38.61 7.01
C GLY A 182 31.30 39.44 5.81
N GLY A 183 30.73 40.62 5.67
CA GLY A 183 31.05 41.53 4.57
C GLY A 183 32.42 42.19 4.70
N GLN A 184 33.02 42.51 3.55
CA GLN A 184 33.54 43.82 3.10
C GLN A 184 34.50 43.58 1.91
N LEU A 185 34.23 44.20 0.73
CA LEU A 185 34.98 45.32 0.10
C LEU A 185 36.44 44.93 -0.23
N GLU A 186 37.06 45.06 -1.41
CA GLU A 186 36.95 46.03 -2.52
C GLU A 186 37.99 45.61 -3.61
N GLY A 187 37.81 46.02 -4.89
CA GLY A 187 38.92 46.34 -5.80
C GLY A 187 39.45 45.30 -6.81
N ALA A 188 38.98 45.38 -8.06
CA ALA A 188 39.73 45.01 -9.28
C ALA A 188 40.59 46.24 -9.73
N PRO A 189 41.63 46.16 -10.61
CA PRO A 189 41.58 45.54 -11.93
C PRO A 189 42.85 44.82 -12.47
N SER A 190 42.60 44.19 -13.61
CA SER A 190 43.39 43.42 -14.60
C SER A 190 44.74 43.93 -15.10
N HIS A 191 45.67 43.01 -15.45
CA HIS A 191 46.38 42.96 -16.74
C HIS A 191 47.14 41.63 -17.00
N HIS A 192 46.89 41.05 -18.19
CA HIS A 192 47.77 40.33 -19.14
C HIS A 192 48.69 39.16 -18.70
N SER A 193 48.46 37.96 -19.29
CA SER A 193 49.48 37.24 -20.09
C SER A 193 48.91 35.99 -20.79
N THR A 194 49.22 35.92 -22.08
CA THR A 194 49.09 34.82 -23.05
C THR A 194 50.05 33.67 -22.69
N ASN A 195 49.65 32.39 -22.84
CA ASN A 195 50.40 31.41 -23.64
C ASN A 195 49.66 30.06 -23.81
N ASN A 196 49.95 29.44 -24.94
CA ASN A 196 49.41 28.21 -25.52
C ASN A 196 50.03 26.90 -24.96
N ASN A 197 49.39 25.79 -25.40
CA ASN A 197 49.91 24.42 -25.52
C ASN A 197 49.99 23.64 -24.19
N SER A 198 49.64 22.36 -24.10
CA SER A 198 49.75 21.27 -25.07
C SER A 198 48.99 20.02 -24.61
N SER A 199 48.75 19.12 -25.57
CA SER A 199 48.85 17.65 -25.48
C SER A 199 47.90 16.90 -24.53
N SER A 200 47.02 16.05 -25.10
CA SER A 200 47.24 14.59 -25.22
C SER A 200 47.27 13.92 -23.84
N SER A 201 46.40 12.99 -23.49
CA SER A 201 46.26 11.71 -24.17
C SER A 201 45.42 10.78 -23.28
N ASN A 202 44.72 9.89 -23.97
CA ASN A 202 44.55 8.48 -23.63
C ASN A 202 43.88 8.01 -22.33
N SER A 203 42.92 7.14 -22.63
CA SER A 203 42.79 5.78 -22.11
C SER A 203 41.84 5.59 -20.94
N THR A 204 40.76 4.83 -21.07
CA THR A 204 40.59 3.43 -21.51
C THR A 204 40.20 2.65 -20.26
N ASN A 205 39.23 1.74 -20.45
CA ASN A 205 38.91 0.59 -19.61
C ASN A 205 38.13 0.86 -18.32
N ASN A 206 37.28 -0.06 -17.86
CA ASN A 206 36.50 -1.14 -18.45
C ASN A 206 35.79 -1.77 -17.25
N ASN A 207 34.53 -2.15 -17.46
CA ASN A 207 33.92 -3.40 -17.01
C ASN A 207 33.74 -3.78 -15.52
N ASN A 208 32.59 -4.44 -15.38
CA ASN A 208 32.17 -5.47 -14.42
C ASN A 208 31.63 -4.96 -13.07
N SER A 209 30.32 -5.01 -12.81
CA SER A 209 29.36 -6.13 -12.90
C SER A 209 29.78 -7.34 -12.06
N SER A 210 29.34 -7.35 -10.80
CA SER A 210 29.25 -8.54 -9.97
C SER A 210 27.82 -8.69 -9.45
N SER A 211 27.13 -9.64 -10.07
CA SER A 211 25.86 -10.23 -9.68
C SER A 211 26.00 -10.96 -8.33
N VAL A 212 25.11 -10.67 -7.38
CA VAL A 212 24.95 -11.46 -6.15
C VAL A 212 23.63 -12.24 -6.26
N ASN A 213 23.75 -13.56 -6.40
CA ASN A 213 22.65 -14.52 -6.23
C ASN A 213 22.49 -14.83 -4.74
N SER A 214 21.28 -14.75 -4.21
CA SER A 214 20.91 -15.34 -2.91
C SER A 214 19.68 -16.23 -3.08
N SER A 215 19.92 -17.54 -3.18
CA SER A 215 18.90 -18.58 -3.03
C SER A 215 18.42 -18.62 -1.57
N LEU A 216 17.12 -18.41 -1.35
CA LEU A 216 16.45 -18.71 -0.09
C LEU A 216 15.64 -20.01 -0.26
N ASP A 217 16.18 -21.07 0.31
CA ASP A 217 15.59 -22.39 0.44
C ASP A 217 14.52 -22.34 1.55
N THR A 218 13.23 -22.43 1.20
CA THR A 218 12.14 -22.47 2.17
C THR A 218 11.45 -23.83 2.10
N LYS A 219 11.73 -24.71 3.08
CA LYS A 219 10.94 -25.93 3.28
C LYS A 219 9.58 -25.59 3.91
N PRO A 220 8.48 -26.25 3.50
CA PRO A 220 7.15 -25.97 4.01
C PRO A 220 6.90 -26.58 5.39
N ILE A 221 6.26 -25.81 6.27
CA ILE A 221 5.79 -26.24 7.60
C ILE A 221 4.43 -26.93 7.44
N HIS A 222 4.33 -28.17 7.90
CA HIS A 222 3.09 -28.93 7.99
C HIS A 222 2.30 -28.47 9.23
N LEU A 223 1.07 -27.97 9.05
CA LEU A 223 0.15 -27.72 10.17
C LEU A 223 -0.82 -28.90 10.31
N ASP A 224 -0.70 -29.60 11.43
CA ASP A 224 -1.65 -30.60 11.90
C ASP A 224 -3.02 -29.97 12.17
N GLN A 225 -4.04 -30.55 11.55
CA GLN A 225 -5.43 -30.14 11.68
C GLN A 225 -6.09 -31.03 12.74
N LYS A 226 -6.11 -30.57 14.00
CA LYS A 226 -6.95 -31.16 15.06
C LYS A 226 -7.61 -30.07 15.91
N ASN A 227 -8.94 -30.13 15.91
CA ASN A 227 -9.90 -29.63 16.89
C ASN A 227 -9.91 -28.11 17.17
N PHE A 228 -10.86 -27.39 16.59
CA PHE A 228 -12.09 -26.89 17.24
C PHE A 228 -13.02 -26.27 16.18
#